data_AF-A0A7C0ULA3-F1
#
_entry.id   AF-A0A7C0ULA3-F1
#
_cell.length_a   1.000
_cell.length_b   1.000
_cell.length_c   1.000
_cell.angle_alpha   90.00
_cell.angle_beta   90.00
_cell.angle_gamma   90.00
#
_symmetry.space_group_name_H-M   'P 1'
#
loop_
_entity.id
_entity.type
_entity.pdbx_description
1 polymer ?
#
loop_
_entity_poly.entity_id
_entity_poly.type
_entity_poly.pdbx_seq_one_letter_code
_entity_poly.pdbx_strand_id
1 'polypeptide(L)'
;MKNKNKSRTFRPNVQKVRDKAKISYEPEADVLTWEITAQSINFAKEVGSVVVHFTKNNVPVLIEVLEASKFLARAKNLVKKGSKISIKKPALVNR
;
A
#
# COMPACT_ATOMS: atom_id res chain seq x y z
N MET A 1 -27.06 51.62 -15.36
CA MET A 1 -26.99 50.22 -15.83
C MET A 1 -25.59 49.92 -16.36
N LYS A 2 -24.81 49.01 -15.72
CA LYS A 2 -23.95 47.98 -16.34
C LYS A 2 -23.48 47.03 -15.23
N ASN A 3 -24.24 45.94 -15.05
CA ASN A 3 -23.86 44.77 -14.28
C ASN A 3 -22.83 43.96 -15.08
N LYS A 4 -21.69 43.59 -14.48
CA LYS A 4 -20.82 42.52 -14.99
C LYS A 4 -20.22 41.73 -13.82
N ASN A 5 -21.01 40.75 -13.36
CA ASN A 5 -20.53 39.52 -12.75
C ASN A 5 -19.22 39.04 -13.41
N LYS A 6 -18.13 38.99 -12.64
CA LYS A 6 -16.96 38.17 -12.95
C LYS A 6 -16.78 37.16 -11.82
N SER A 7 -17.40 36.00 -12.06
CA SER A 7 -17.01 34.67 -11.59
C SER A 7 -16.11 34.60 -10.35
N ARG A 8 -16.72 34.39 -9.18
CA ARG A 8 -16.04 33.68 -8.09
C ARG A 8 -15.78 32.26 -8.58
N THR A 9 -14.59 32.01 -9.13
CA THR A 9 -14.14 30.64 -9.33
C THR A 9 -13.88 30.07 -7.95
N PHE A 10 -14.85 29.30 -7.45
CA PHE A 10 -14.62 28.40 -6.32
C PHE A 10 -13.63 27.36 -6.82
N ARG A 11 -12.34 27.61 -6.59
CA ARG A 11 -11.31 26.59 -6.73
C ARG A 11 -11.40 25.79 -5.44
N PRO A 12 -11.97 24.57 -5.42
CA PRO A 12 -11.76 23.73 -4.26
C PRO A 12 -10.24 23.58 -4.15
N ASN A 13 -9.71 24.04 -3.02
CA ASN A 13 -8.34 23.77 -2.65
C ASN A 13 -8.25 22.25 -2.47
N VAL A 14 -7.99 21.53 -3.57
CA VAL A 14 -7.63 20.12 -3.53
C VAL A 14 -6.23 20.11 -2.97
N GLN A 15 -6.16 20.24 -1.65
CA GLN A 15 -4.98 19.98 -0.86
C GLN A 15 -4.49 18.63 -1.36
N LYS A 16 -3.31 18.63 -1.99
CA LYS A 16 -2.63 17.44 -2.48
C LYS A 16 -2.30 16.60 -1.24
N VAL A 17 -3.27 15.82 -0.77
CA VAL A 17 -3.07 14.82 0.26
C VAL A 17 -2.07 13.86 -0.35
N ARG A 18 -0.84 13.91 0.14
CA ARG A 18 0.12 12.86 -0.16
C ARG A 18 -0.46 11.64 0.51
N ASP A 19 -1.19 10.81 -0.24
CA ASP A 19 -1.62 9.49 0.17
C ASP A 19 -0.35 8.66 0.39
N LYS A 20 0.30 8.87 1.53
CA LYS A 20 1.41 8.06 1.97
C LYS A 20 0.77 6.76 2.42
N ALA A 21 0.97 5.72 1.62
CA ALA A 21 0.65 4.37 2.02
C ALA A 21 1.20 4.09 3.43
N LYS A 22 0.35 3.60 4.34
CA LYS A 22 0.73 3.26 5.71
C LYS A 22 0.69 1.76 5.87
N ILE A 23 1.70 1.20 6.55
CA ILE A 23 1.75 -0.20 6.90
C ILE A 23 1.83 -0.30 8.42
N SER A 24 0.98 -1.12 9.01
CA SER A 24 0.94 -1.41 10.45
C SER A 24 0.74 -2.89 10.68
N TYR A 25 1.13 -3.36 11.87
CA TYR A 25 0.91 -4.73 12.32
C TYR A 25 0.32 -4.68 13.71
N GLU A 26 -0.82 -5.34 13.91
CA GLU A 26 -1.51 -5.48 15.19
C GLU A 26 -1.26 -6.89 15.73
N PRO A 27 -0.36 -7.07 16.72
CA PRO A 27 0.04 -8.38 17.19
C PRO A 27 -1.08 -9.17 17.88
N GLU A 28 -2.01 -8.49 18.56
CA GLU A 28 -3.09 -9.17 19.28
C GLU A 28 -4.09 -9.83 18.32
N ALA A 29 -4.36 -9.17 17.19
CA ALA A 29 -5.22 -9.70 16.13
C ALA A 29 -4.46 -10.63 15.16
N ASP A 30 -3.13 -10.63 15.19
CA ASP A 30 -2.25 -11.23 14.19
C ASP A 30 -2.57 -10.78 12.74
N VAL A 31 -2.77 -9.46 12.58
CA VAL A 31 -3.14 -8.83 11.29
C VAL A 31 -2.14 -7.75 10.90
N LEU A 32 -1.65 -7.81 9.66
CA LEU A 32 -0.89 -6.74 9.01
C LEU A 32 -1.83 -5.95 8.11
N THR A 33 -1.85 -4.65 8.26
CA THR A 33 -2.68 -3.72 7.52
C THR A 33 -1.83 -2.85 6.62
N TRP A 34 -2.25 -2.67 5.38
CA TRP A 34 -1.66 -1.75 4.41
C TRP A 34 -2.75 -0.83 3.87
N GLU A 35 -2.78 0.40 4.38
CA GLU A 35 -3.65 1.48 3.92
C GLU A 35 -3.08 2.08 2.62
N ILE A 36 -3.84 1.97 1.54
CA ILE A 36 -3.45 2.45 0.20
C ILE A 36 -3.96 3.88 -0.01
N THR A 37 -5.22 4.14 0.34
CA THR A 37 -5.85 5.46 0.23
C THR A 37 -6.79 5.70 1.42
N ALA A 38 -7.08 6.97 1.71
CA ALA A 38 -8.05 7.35 2.74
C ALA A 38 -9.52 7.34 2.24
N GLN A 39 -9.80 6.70 1.09
CA GLN A 39 -11.17 6.60 0.56
C GLN A 39 -12.03 5.67 1.44
N SER A 40 -13.35 5.75 1.27
CA SER A 40 -14.27 4.88 2.01
C SER A 40 -14.26 3.44 1.48
N ILE A 41 -14.33 2.50 2.42
CA ILE A 41 -14.51 1.07 2.13
C ILE A 41 -16.00 0.81 1.87
N ASN A 42 -16.29 0.05 0.82
CA ASN A 42 -17.65 -0.32 0.45
C ASN A 42 -17.87 -1.84 0.44
N PHE A 43 -16.89 -2.61 -0.02
CA PHE A 43 -16.91 -4.07 0.06
C PHE A 43 -15.49 -4.63 0.17
N ALA A 44 -15.38 -5.90 0.56
CA ALA A 44 -14.11 -6.61 0.64
C ALA A 44 -14.15 -7.90 -0.19
N LYS A 45 -12.97 -8.36 -0.62
CA LYS A 45 -12.78 -9.67 -1.24
C LYS A 45 -11.64 -10.38 -0.52
N GLU A 46 -11.89 -11.62 -0.14
CA GLU A 46 -10.89 -12.49 0.49
C GLU A 46 -10.27 -13.42 -0.55
N VAL A 47 -8.94 -13.54 -0.51
CA VAL A 47 -8.16 -14.45 -1.35
C VAL A 47 -7.10 -15.11 -0.47
N GLY A 48 -7.35 -16.35 -0.05
CA GLY A 48 -6.51 -17.03 0.92
C GLY A 48 -6.48 -16.26 2.25
N SER A 49 -5.30 -16.03 2.82
CA SER A 49 -5.14 -15.27 4.07
C SER A 49 -5.05 -13.75 3.86
N VAL A 50 -5.59 -13.22 2.76
CA VAL A 50 -5.54 -11.80 2.42
C VAL A 50 -6.94 -11.27 2.16
N VAL A 51 -7.29 -10.15 2.80
CA VAL A 51 -8.53 -9.42 2.57
C VAL A 51 -8.20 -8.09 1.89
N VAL A 52 -8.84 -7.83 0.76
CA VAL A 52 -8.70 -6.55 0.03
C VAL A 52 -10.01 -5.81 0.10
N HIS A 53 -9.97 -4.60 0.64
CA HIS A 53 -11.10 -3.68 0.74
C HIS A 53 -11.12 -2.72 -0.43
N PHE A 54 -12.30 -2.46 -0.96
CA PHE A 54 -12.52 -1.67 -2.16
C PHE A 54 -13.54 -0.58 -1.95
N THR A 55 -13.43 0.49 -2.73
CA THR A 55 -14.51 1.46 -2.96
C THR A 55 -15.60 0.85 -3.83
N LYS A 56 -16.75 1.53 -3.93
CA LYS A 56 -17.86 1.15 -4.82
C LYS A 56 -17.44 0.98 -6.30
N ASN A 57 -16.37 1.66 -6.72
CA ASN A 57 -15.87 1.64 -8.10
C ASN A 57 -14.74 0.60 -8.33
N ASN A 58 -14.59 -0.39 -7.43
CA ASN A 58 -13.53 -1.40 -7.47
C ASN A 58 -12.09 -0.86 -7.33
N VAL A 59 -11.92 0.30 -6.68
CA VAL A 59 -10.58 0.82 -6.36
C VAL A 59 -10.13 0.25 -5.02
N PRO A 60 -8.94 -0.39 -4.90
CA PRO A 60 -8.45 -0.92 -3.63
C PRO A 60 -8.09 0.21 -2.66
N VAL A 61 -8.45 0.03 -1.39
CA VAL A 61 -8.33 1.02 -0.32
C VAL A 61 -7.44 0.53 0.81
N LEU A 62 -7.64 -0.71 1.24
CA LEU A 62 -6.98 -1.34 2.37
C LEU A 62 -6.68 -2.79 2.02
N ILE A 63 -5.50 -3.27 2.40
CA ILE A 63 -5.16 -4.69 2.36
C ILE A 63 -4.89 -5.16 3.77
N GLU A 64 -5.42 -6.31 4.13
CA GLU A 64 -5.14 -7.00 5.38
C GLU A 64 -4.56 -8.37 5.08
N VAL A 65 -3.47 -8.71 5.76
CA VAL A 65 -2.90 -10.06 5.76
C VAL A 65 -3.22 -10.67 7.11
N LEU A 66 -4.04 -11.70 7.09
CA LEU A 66 -4.37 -12.53 8.25
C LEU A 66 -3.23 -13.52 8.53
N GLU A 67 -3.11 -13.97 9.77
CA GLU A 67 -1.98 -14.79 10.23
C GLU A 67 -0.63 -14.12 9.88
N ALA A 68 -0.55 -12.80 10.08
CA ALA A 68 0.55 -11.98 9.61
C ALA A 68 1.91 -12.44 10.15
N SER A 69 1.96 -13.00 11.35
CA SER A 69 3.14 -13.64 11.94
C SER A 69 3.74 -14.71 11.02
N LYS A 70 2.91 -15.59 10.44
CA LYS A 70 3.34 -16.64 9.50
C LYS A 70 3.82 -16.03 8.17
N PHE A 71 3.09 -15.03 7.67
CA PHE A 71 3.47 -14.31 6.45
C PHE A 71 4.84 -13.65 6.61
N LEU A 72 5.07 -12.90 7.69
CA LEU A 72 6.32 -12.22 7.99
C LEU A 72 7.48 -13.20 8.18
N ALA A 73 7.26 -14.34 8.82
CA ALA A 73 8.27 -15.39 8.94
C ALA A 73 8.70 -15.93 7.57
N ARG A 74 7.76 -16.16 6.66
CA ARG A 74 8.03 -16.57 5.27
C ARG A 74 8.76 -15.47 4.50
N ALA A 75 8.30 -14.22 4.59
CA ALA A 75 8.92 -13.07 3.95
C ALA A 75 10.38 -12.88 4.39
N LYS A 76 10.66 -12.98 5.70
CA LYS A 76 12.02 -12.94 6.26
C LYS A 76 12.92 -14.01 5.67
N ASN A 77 12.41 -15.23 5.49
CA ASN A 77 13.17 -16.32 4.87
C ASN A 77 13.44 -16.08 3.38
N LEU A 78 12.49 -15.48 2.65
CA LEU A 78 12.67 -15.09 1.25
C LEU A 78 13.77 -14.03 1.11
N VAL A 79 13.74 -12.99 1.93
CA VAL A 79 14.78 -11.94 1.93
C VAL A 79 16.15 -12.54 2.21
N LYS A 80 16.29 -13.39 3.24
CA LYS A 80 17.55 -14.08 3.55
C LYS A 80 18.07 -14.93 2.39
N LYS A 81 17.20 -15.61 1.64
CA LYS A 81 17.60 -16.37 0.44
C LYS A 81 18.07 -15.44 -0.67
N GLY A 82 17.37 -14.33 -0.90
CA GLY A 82 17.78 -13.31 -1.88
C GLY A 82 19.14 -12.67 -1.55
N SER A 83 19.44 -12.43 -0.28
CA SER A 83 20.75 -11.90 0.16
C SER A 83 21.92 -12.85 -0.07
N LYS A 84 21.68 -14.17 -0.20
CA LYS A 84 22.71 -15.15 -0.56
C LYS A 84 23.02 -15.16 -2.06
N ILE A 85 22.22 -14.47 -2.88
CA ILE A 85 22.50 -14.19 -4.28
C ILE A 85 23.30 -12.86 -4.33
N SER A 86 24.44 -12.82 -3.64
CA SER A 86 25.43 -11.79 -3.94
C SER A 86 26.16 -12.20 -5.21
N ILE A 87 26.23 -11.28 -6.16
CA ILE A 87 26.99 -11.41 -7.41
C ILE A 87 28.40 -11.85 -7.01
N LYS A 88 28.83 -13.06 -7.42
CA LYS A 88 30.26 -13.37 -7.44
C LYS A 88 30.90 -12.28 -8.28
N LYS A 89 31.65 -11.35 -7.67
CA LYS A 89 32.55 -10.46 -8.42
C LYS A 89 33.37 -11.38 -9.33
N PRO A 90 33.37 -11.20 -10.66
CA PRO A 90 34.26 -11.97 -11.50
C PRO A 90 35.66 -11.73 -10.97
N ALA A 91 36.37 -12.80 -10.63
CA ALA A 91 37.77 -12.71 -10.30
C ALA A 91 38.44 -12.05 -11.50
N LEU A 92 39.03 -10.86 -11.29
CA LEU A 92 39.94 -10.29 -12.26
C LEU A 92 41.14 -11.23 -12.31
N VAL A 93 41.09 -12.18 -13.23
CA VAL A 93 42.26 -12.92 -13.71
C VAL A 93 43.11 -11.88 -14.43
N ASN A 94 44.09 -11.33 -13.71
CA ASN A 94 45.21 -10.67 -14.35
C ASN A 94 46.08 -11.79 -14.94
N ARG A 95 46.05 -11.91 -16.28
CA ARG A 95 47.06 -12.60 -17.07
C ARG A 95 48.14 -11.61 -17.47
#